data_AF-A0A848Z9L1-F1
#
_entry.id   AF-A0A848Z9L1-F1
#
_cell.length_a   1.000
_cell.length_b   1.000
_cell.length_c   1.000
_cell.angle_alpha   90.00
_cell.angle_beta   90.00
_cell.angle_gamma   90.00
#
_symmetry.space_group_name_H-M   'P 1'
#
loop_
_entity.id
_entity.type
_entity.pdbx_description
1 polymer ?
#
loop_
_entity_poly.entity_id
_entity_poly.type
_entity_poly.pdbx_seq_one_letter_code
_entity_poly.pdbx_strand_id
1 'polypeptide(L)'
;MRTQRFKRAQTYELQSMGIVLGDALAEALDLKWAIVEDHHGRDPALLLPGTTVLLFPLTMISKRLEDNQMVDIVALFTAVLDQFEAIRAEAV
;
A
#
# COMPACT_ATOMS: atom_id res chain seq x y z
N MET A 1 10.92 -0.21 -22.25
CA MET A 1 10.72 -1.65 -21.98
C MET A 1 10.49 -1.80 -20.48
N ARG A 2 9.29 -2.18 -20.03
CA ARG A 2 9.02 -2.44 -18.60
C ARG A 2 9.31 -3.91 -18.34
N THR A 3 10.35 -4.18 -17.57
CA THR A 3 10.78 -5.55 -17.26
C THR A 3 10.29 -5.90 -15.85
N GLN A 4 9.44 -6.91 -15.74
CA GLN A 4 9.08 -7.48 -14.44
C GLN A 4 10.31 -8.23 -13.89
N ARG A 5 10.93 -7.68 -12.83
CA ARG A 5 12.14 -8.25 -12.23
C ARG A 5 11.86 -9.36 -11.20
N PHE A 6 10.70 -9.33 -10.55
CA PHE A 6 10.32 -10.30 -9.52
C PHE A 6 9.24 -11.27 -10.02
N LYS A 7 9.40 -12.54 -9.68
CA LYS A 7 8.39 -13.59 -9.87
C LYS A 7 7.28 -13.43 -8.82
N ARG A 8 6.10 -13.98 -9.11
CA ARG A 8 4.93 -13.90 -8.23
C ARG A 8 5.16 -14.52 -6.84
N ALA A 9 5.95 -15.58 -6.77
CA ALA A 9 6.29 -16.27 -5.52
C ALA A 9 7.36 -15.54 -4.68
N GLN A 10 7.95 -14.44 -5.17
CA GLN A 10 8.95 -13.66 -4.42
C GLN A 10 8.26 -12.66 -3.50
N THR A 11 7.43 -13.18 -2.58
CA THR A 11 6.57 -12.38 -1.70
C THR A 11 7.37 -11.40 -0.86
N TYR A 12 8.53 -11.79 -0.35
CA TYR A 12 9.38 -10.91 0.47
C TYR A 12 9.86 -9.67 -0.30
N GLU A 13 10.36 -9.85 -1.53
CA GLU A 13 10.82 -8.74 -2.37
C GLU A 13 9.65 -7.85 -2.82
N LEU A 14 8.50 -8.46 -3.14
CA LEU A 14 7.29 -7.74 -3.52
C LEU A 14 6.70 -6.94 -2.35
N GLN A 15 6.76 -7.47 -1.13
CA GLN A 15 6.34 -6.76 0.06
C GLN A 15 7.34 -5.67 0.46
N SER A 16 8.64 -5.90 0.24
CA SER A 16 9.67 -4.86 0.40
C SER A 16 9.42 -3.67 -0.54
N MET A 17 8.98 -3.93 -1.78
CA MET A 17 8.50 -2.88 -2.69
C MET A 17 7.22 -2.19 -2.16
N GLY A 18 6.37 -2.93 -1.45
CA GLY A 18 5.21 -2.38 -0.74
C GLY A 18 5.59 -1.39 0.36
N ILE A 19 6.70 -1.60 1.07
CA ILE A 19 7.24 -0.62 2.04
C ILE A 19 7.63 0.68 1.34
N VAL A 20 8.39 0.58 0.23
CA VAL A 20 8.81 1.77 -0.55
C VAL A 20 7.59 2.52 -1.12
N LEU A 21 6.58 1.79 -1.61
CA LEU A 21 5.31 2.39 -2.02
C LEU A 21 4.62 3.09 -0.84
N GLY A 22 4.65 2.49 0.34
CA GLY A 22 4.13 3.06 1.57
C GLY A 22 4.82 4.36 1.97
N ASP A 23 6.14 4.44 1.89
CA ASP A 23 6.88 5.68 2.17
C ASP A 23 6.46 6.81 1.22
N ALA A 24 6.35 6.52 -0.07
CA ALA A 24 5.88 7.50 -1.06
C ALA A 24 4.45 7.97 -0.78
N LEU A 25 3.56 7.07 -0.37
CA LEU A 25 2.18 7.39 -0.03
C LEU A 25 2.08 8.19 1.28
N ALA A 26 2.90 7.84 2.27
CA ALA A 26 2.97 8.56 3.54
C ALA A 26 3.40 10.01 3.34
N GLU A 27 4.40 10.25 2.49
CA GLU A 27 4.84 11.59 2.12
C GLU A 27 3.76 12.36 1.35
N ALA A 28 3.14 11.73 0.35
CA ALA A 28 2.16 12.40 -0.51
C ALA A 28 0.83 12.73 0.19
N LEU A 29 0.44 11.95 1.20
CA LEU A 29 -0.87 12.04 1.85
C LEU A 29 -0.80 12.46 3.34
N ASP A 30 0.40 12.83 3.83
CA ASP A 30 0.71 13.11 5.24
C ASP A 30 0.21 12.02 6.22
N LEU A 31 0.42 10.76 5.84
CA LEU A 31 0.10 9.62 6.69
C LEU A 31 1.28 9.27 7.59
N LYS A 32 1.01 8.56 8.69
CA LYS A 32 2.04 8.07 9.61
C LYS A 32 2.04 6.55 9.62
N TRP A 33 3.22 5.96 9.57
CA TRP A 33 3.38 4.53 9.82
C TRP A 33 2.93 4.19 11.25
N ALA A 34 2.15 3.13 11.36
CA ALA A 34 1.69 2.54 12.61
C ALA A 34 1.75 1.02 12.51
N ILE A 35 1.86 0.35 13.66
CA ILE A 35 1.63 -1.09 13.77
C ILE A 35 0.19 -1.29 14.23
N VAL A 36 -0.58 -2.01 13.42
CA VAL A 36 -1.95 -2.40 13.75
C VAL A 36 -1.90 -3.85 14.25
N GLU A 37 -2.46 -4.09 15.43
CA GLU A 37 -2.51 -5.41 16.04
C GLU A 37 -3.96 -5.89 16.15
N ASP A 38 -4.21 -7.10 15.68
CA ASP A 38 -5.47 -7.80 15.87
C ASP A 38 -5.23 -9.24 16.34
N HIS A 39 -6.29 -10.04 16.37
CA HIS A 39 -6.23 -11.44 16.80
C HIS A 39 -5.44 -12.37 15.84
N HIS A 40 -5.14 -11.93 14.62
CA HIS A 40 -4.37 -12.69 13.64
C HIS A 40 -2.91 -12.26 13.58
N GLY A 41 -2.55 -11.07 14.07
CA GLY A 41 -1.16 -10.65 14.18
C GLY A 41 -0.95 -9.14 14.19
N ARG A 42 0.25 -8.74 13.79
CA ARG A 42 0.70 -7.35 13.72
C ARG A 42 1.12 -7.01 12.30
N ASP A 43 0.46 -6.01 11.72
CA ASP A 43 0.74 -5.55 10.37
C ASP A 43 1.11 -4.06 10.36
N PRO A 44 2.11 -3.65 9.57
CA PRO A 44 2.40 -2.25 9.35
C PRO A 44 1.34 -1.62 8.42
N ALA A 45 0.84 -0.47 8.82
CA ALA A 45 -0.14 0.31 8.07
C ALA A 45 0.22 1.79 8.09
N LEU A 46 -0.34 2.55 7.17
CA LEU A 46 -0.35 4.00 7.21
C LEU A 46 -1.67 4.47 7.82
N LEU A 47 -1.58 5.36 8.80
CA LEU A 47 -2.69 5.97 9.51
C LEU A 47 -2.86 7.43 9.09
N LEU A 48 -4.09 7.82 8.79
CA LEU A 48 -4.46 9.23 8.69
C LEU A 48 -4.61 9.82 10.10
N PRO A 49 -3.78 10.79 10.51
CA PRO A 49 -3.82 11.35 11.86
C PRO A 49 -5.21 11.86 12.25
N GLY A 50 -5.65 11.53 13.46
CA GLY A 50 -6.95 11.95 14.00
C GLY A 50 -8.15 11.10 13.55
N THR A 51 -7.94 10.05 12.77
CA THR A 51 -9.01 9.15 12.31
C THR A 51 -8.68 7.68 12.60
N THR A 52 -9.55 6.76 12.18
CA THR A 52 -9.28 5.31 12.14
C THR A 52 -8.99 4.80 10.72
N VAL A 53 -8.80 5.70 9.74
CA VAL A 53 -8.54 5.32 8.36
C VAL A 53 -7.12 4.79 8.23
N LEU A 54 -7.03 3.56 7.70
CA LEU A 54 -5.78 2.82 7.54
C LEU A 54 -5.56 2.43 6.07
N LEU A 55 -4.31 2.46 5.65
CA LEU A 55 -3.86 1.95 4.36
C LEU A 55 -2.79 0.88 4.55
N PHE A 56 -2.86 -0.22 3.81
CA PHE A 56 -1.96 -1.37 3.97
C PHE A 56 -1.09 -1.60 2.72
N PRO A 57 -0.04 -0.78 2.52
CA PRO A 57 0.76 -0.81 1.28
C PRO A 57 1.63 -2.07 1.15
N LEU A 58 2.00 -2.71 2.28
CA LEU A 58 2.89 -3.88 2.33
C LEU A 58 2.50 -4.95 1.30
N THR A 59 1.22 -5.32 1.22
CA THR A 59 0.74 -6.43 0.38
C THR A 59 0.09 -5.99 -0.93
N MET A 60 0.01 -4.68 -1.21
CA MET A 60 -0.70 -4.17 -2.39
C MET A 60 -0.15 -4.73 -3.71
N ILE A 61 1.17 -4.91 -3.81
CA ILE A 61 1.83 -5.40 -5.02
C ILE A 61 1.76 -6.93 -5.09
N SER A 62 2.08 -7.62 -3.99
CA SER A 62 2.12 -9.09 -3.98
C SER A 62 0.76 -9.71 -4.28
N LYS A 63 -0.32 -9.23 -3.64
CA LYS A 63 -1.69 -9.74 -3.86
C LYS A 63 -2.13 -9.63 -5.32
N ARG A 64 -1.83 -8.50 -5.97
CA ARG A 64 -2.17 -8.31 -7.39
C ARG A 64 -1.42 -9.29 -8.30
N LEU A 65 -0.15 -9.53 -8.03
CA LEU A 65 0.65 -10.48 -8.79
C LEU A 65 0.22 -11.94 -8.56
N GLU A 66 -0.17 -12.28 -7.33
CA GLU A 66 -0.80 -13.57 -6.98
C GLU A 66 -2.10 -13.78 -7.80
N ASP A 67 -2.90 -12.73 -7.94
CA ASP A 67 -4.14 -12.71 -8.74
C ASP A 67 -3.90 -12.63 -10.27
N ASN A 68 -2.68 -12.89 -10.74
CA ASN A 68 -2.28 -12.81 -12.14
C ASN A 68 -2.39 -11.41 -12.78
N GLN A 69 -2.56 -10.34 -12.01
CA GLN A 69 -2.70 -8.99 -12.53
C GLN A 69 -1.34 -8.41 -12.92
N MET A 70 -1.33 -7.58 -13.96
CA MET A 70 -0.17 -6.75 -14.28
C MET A 70 -0.18 -5.52 -13.37
N VAL A 71 0.94 -5.24 -12.71
CA VAL A 71 1.06 -4.10 -11.81
C VAL A 71 1.89 -3.00 -12.46
N ASP A 72 1.22 -1.88 -12.73
CA ASP A 72 1.87 -0.62 -13.01
C ASP A 72 2.02 0.17 -11.71
N ILE A 73 3.24 0.35 -11.21
CA ILE A 73 3.50 1.03 -9.93
C ILE A 73 3.04 2.50 -9.95
N VAL A 74 3.24 3.22 -11.05
CA VAL A 74 2.83 4.64 -11.13
C VAL A 74 1.31 4.73 -11.17
N ALA A 75 0.67 3.91 -12.00
CA ALA A 75 -0.79 3.89 -12.06
C ALA A 75 -1.41 3.41 -10.73
N LEU A 76 -0.79 2.44 -10.06
CA LEU A 76 -1.22 1.98 -8.73
C LEU A 76 -1.11 3.12 -7.72
N PHE A 77 0.01 3.85 -7.69
CA PHE A 77 0.20 4.98 -6.79
C PHE A 77 -0.86 6.06 -7.03
N THR A 78 -1.06 6.51 -8.27
CA THR A 78 -2.07 7.51 -8.61
C THR A 78 -3.48 7.04 -8.24
N ALA A 79 -3.85 5.80 -8.55
CA ALA A 79 -5.15 5.26 -8.21
C ALA A 79 -5.41 5.22 -6.69
N VAL A 80 -4.37 4.95 -5.90
CA VAL A 80 -4.46 4.99 -4.44
C VAL A 80 -4.64 6.43 -3.93
N LEU A 81 -3.93 7.41 -4.50
CA LEU A 81 -4.15 8.82 -4.16
C LEU A 81 -5.62 9.22 -4.42
N ASP A 82 -6.12 8.96 -5.62
CA ASP A 82 -7.48 9.33 -6.02
C ASP A 82 -8.53 8.67 -5.11
N GLN A 83 -8.37 7.38 -4.81
CA GLN A 83 -9.29 6.65 -3.93
C GLN A 83 -9.20 7.16 -2.48
N PHE A 84 -8.00 7.48 -2.00
CA PHE A 84 -7.79 7.95 -0.65
C PHE A 84 -8.40 9.33 -0.42
N GLU A 85 -8.30 10.23 -1.39
CA GLU A 85 -8.92 11.55 -1.34
C GLU A 85 -10.45 11.47 -1.12
N ALA A 86 -11.11 10.55 -1.80
CA ALA A 86 -12.54 10.30 -1.62
C ALA A 86 -12.86 9.81 -0.19
N ILE A 87 -12.08 8.85 0.33
CA ILE A 87 -12.26 8.32 1.70
C ILE A 87 -11.98 9.40 2.75
N ARG A 88 -10.94 10.21 2.55
CA ARG A 88 -10.56 11.28 3.49
C ARG A 88 -11.66 12.33 3.63
N ALA A 89 -12.33 12.69 2.52
CA ALA A 89 -13.41 13.65 2.54
C ALA A 89 -14.65 13.17 3.35
N GLU A 90 -14.79 11.87 3.58
CA GLU A 90 -15.86 11.29 4.40
C GLU A 90 -15.46 11.11 5.87
N ALA A 91 -14.16 11.08 6.17
CA ALA A 91 -13.62 10.74 7.49
C ALA A 91 -13.31 11.95 8.39
N VAL A 92 -13.29 13.17 7.82
CA VAL A 92 -13.00 14.45 8.49
C VAL A 92 -14.20 15.37 8.42
#